data_AF-A0A5Q0M9K7-F1
#
_entry.id   AF-A0A5Q0M9K7-F1
#
_cell.length_a   1.000
_cell.length_b   1.000
_cell.length_c   1.000
_cell.angle_alpha   90.00
_cell.angle_beta   90.00
_cell.angle_gamma   90.00
#
_symmetry.space_group_name_H-M   'P 1'
#
loop_
_entity.id
_entity.type
_entity.pdbx_description
1 polymer ?
#
loop_
_entity_poly.entity_id
_entity_poly.type
_entity_poly.pdbx_seq_one_letter_code
_entity_poly.pdbx_strand_id
1 'polypeptide(L)' 'MSKAVSRLSLGALPRAESVKLTITVPVELKVQLDAYAELHSRLHGPVEAVALIPHMLAAFIARDRGFKALSAKAAKPKTE' A
#
# COMPACT_ATOMS: atom_id res chain seq x y z
N MET A 1 6.09 14.36 48.43
CA MET A 1 7.29 13.79 47.82
C MET A 1 6.88 12.62 46.93
N SER A 2 7.08 12.77 45.62
CA SER A 2 7.39 11.72 44.61
C SER A 2 6.32 10.64 44.36
N LYS A 3 5.84 10.36 43.14
CA LYS A 3 6.53 10.37 41.84
C LYS A 3 5.45 10.42 40.73
N ALA A 4 5.48 11.46 39.90
CA ALA A 4 4.70 11.48 38.67
C ALA A 4 5.24 10.37 37.75
N VAL A 5 4.42 9.34 37.51
CA VAL A 5 4.71 8.34 36.49
C VAL A 5 4.61 9.06 35.16
N SER A 6 5.77 9.39 34.59
CA SER A 6 5.92 9.97 33.26
C SER A 6 5.19 9.07 32.25
N ARG A 7 3.98 9.48 31.86
CA ARG A 7 3.28 8.93 30.70
C ARG A 7 4.22 9.11 29.51
N LEU A 8 4.76 8.00 29.01
CA LEU A 8 5.55 8.01 27.79
C LEU A 8 4.74 8.73 26.70
N SER A 9 5.34 9.76 26.09
CA SER A 9 4.69 10.58 25.04
C SER A 9 4.39 9.78 23.76
N LEU A 10 4.86 8.54 23.68
CA LEU A 10 4.42 7.57 22.69
C LEU A 10 3.38 6.65 23.30
N GLY A 11 2.15 6.77 22.80
CA GLY A 11 1.15 5.70 22.92
C GLY A 11 1.60 4.45 22.17
N ALA A 12 0.79 3.39 22.21
CA ALA A 12 1.08 2.17 21.47
C ALA A 12 1.37 2.49 19.99
N LEU A 13 2.54 2.07 19.52
CA LEU A 13 2.93 2.24 18.12
C LEU A 13 1.89 1.53 17.23
N PRO A 14 1.43 2.17 16.14
CA PRO A 14 0.52 1.54 15.21
C PRO A 14 1.18 0.26 14.69
N ARG A 15 0.52 -0.88 14.89
CA ARG A 15 0.97 -2.13 14.32
C ARG A 15 0.81 -2.01 12.81
N ALA A 16 1.92 -2.10 12.08
CA ALA A 16 1.87 -2.24 10.63
C ALA A 16 1.36 -3.64 10.32
N GLU A 17 0.04 -3.80 10.29
CA GLU A 17 -0.59 -5.05 9.90
C GLU A 17 -0.44 -5.24 8.39
N SER A 18 0.15 -6.36 8.01
CA SER A 18 0.31 -6.75 6.60
C SER A 18 -0.58 -7.96 6.32
N VAL A 19 -1.34 -7.90 5.23
CA VAL A 19 -2.19 -9.00 4.76
C VAL A 19 -1.52 -9.66 3.56
N LYS A 20 -1.29 -10.97 3.64
CA LYS A 20 -0.80 -11.75 2.49
C LYS A 20 -1.95 -12.02 1.53
N LEU A 21 -1.81 -11.58 0.29
CA LEU A 21 -2.75 -11.88 -0.80
C LEU A 21 -2.09 -12.84 -1.79
N THR A 22 -2.83 -13.86 -2.21
CA THR A 22 -2.44 -14.75 -3.31
C THR A 22 -3.27 -14.36 -4.52
N ILE A 23 -2.61 -14.01 -5.63
CA ILE A 23 -3.26 -13.57 -6.86
C ILE A 23 -2.79 -14.42 -8.04
N THR A 24 -3.69 -14.68 -8.98
CA THR A 24 -3.35 -15.26 -10.27
C THR A 24 -3.18 -14.12 -11.26
N VAL A 25 -2.05 -14.07 -11.95
CA VAL A 25 -1.78 -13.09 -13.01
C VAL A 25 -1.54 -13.81 -14.33
N PRO A 26 -1.92 -13.22 -15.47
CA PRO A 26 -1.53 -13.73 -16.78
C PRO A 26 0.00 -13.82 -16.91
N VAL A 27 0.48 -14.81 -17.67
CA VAL A 27 1.92 -15.01 -17.91
C VAL A 27 2.56 -13.75 -18.50
N GLU A 28 1.90 -13.14 -19.47
CA GLU A 28 2.37 -11.90 -20.11
C GLU A 28 2.59 -10.78 -19.10
N LEU A 29 1.66 -10.61 -18.14
CA LEU A 29 1.80 -9.59 -17.10
C LEU A 29 3.00 -9.88 -16.18
N LYS A 30 3.26 -11.15 -15.85
CA LYS A 30 4.43 -11.52 -15.05
C LYS A 30 5.73 -11.16 -15.76
N VAL A 31 5.84 -11.45 -17.07
CA VAL A 31 7.02 -11.10 -17.88
C VAL A 31 7.26 -9.59 -17.88
N GLN A 32 6.20 -8.79 -18.06
CA GLN A 32 6.32 -7.33 -18.04
C GLN A 32 6.72 -6.79 -16.66
N LEU A 33 6.20 -7.37 -15.58
CA LEU A 33 6.57 -7.00 -14.22
C LEU A 33 8.03 -7.32 -13.91
N ASP A 34 8.55 -8.45 -14.39
CA ASP A 34 9.95 -8.82 -14.23
C ASP A 34 10.88 -7.88 -14.99
N ALA A 35 10.55 -7.59 -16.25
CA ALA A 35 11.30 -6.62 -17.05
C ALA A 35 11.31 -5.23 -16.41
N TYR A 36 10.19 -4.80 -15.83
CA TYR A 36 10.11 -3.54 -15.09
C TYR A 36 11.03 -3.54 -13.86
N ALA A 37 11.02 -4.63 -13.08
CA ALA A 37 11.88 -4.78 -11.91
C ALA A 37 13.37 -4.77 -12.26
N GLU A 38 13.75 -5.39 -13.39
CA GLU A 38 15.12 -5.35 -13.90
C GLU A 38 15.54 -3.91 -14.25
N LEU A 39 14.70 -3.17 -14.96
CA LEU A 39 14.97 -1.77 -15.29
C LEU A 39 15.08 -0.88 -14.04
N HIS A 40 14.17 -1.06 -13.09
CA HIS A 40 14.21 -0.36 -11.81
C HIS A 40 15.49 -0.69 -11.03
N SER A 41 15.93 -1.95 -11.09
CA SER A 41 17.14 -2.41 -10.41
C SER A 41 18.41 -1.73 -10.89
N ARG A 42 18.47 -1.36 -12.17
CA ARG A 42 19.61 -0.62 -12.75
C ARG A 42 19.80 0.77 -12.14
N LEU A 43 18.73 1.38 -11.64
CA LEU A 43 18.74 2.75 -11.11
C LEU A 43 18.76 2.81 -9.58
N HIS A 44 18.11 1.86 -8.92
CA HIS A 44 17.85 1.92 -7.48
C HIS A 44 18.38 0.72 -6.69
N GLY A 45 19.11 -0.17 -7.36
CA GLY A 45 19.63 -1.41 -6.78
C GLY A 45 18.65 -2.57 -6.90
N PRO A 46 19.14 -3.81 -6.71
CA PRO A 46 18.39 -5.03 -7.01
C PRO A 46 17.02 -5.10 -6.33
N VAL A 47 15.97 -5.30 -7.11
CA VAL A 47 14.59 -5.45 -6.64
C VAL A 47 13.81 -6.45 -7.48
N GLU A 48 12.96 -7.24 -6.83
CA GLU A 48 12.05 -8.17 -7.47
C GLU A 48 10.68 -7.53 -7.71
N ALA A 49 9.96 -7.98 -8.73
CA ALA A 49 8.61 -7.50 -9.04
C ALA A 49 7.67 -7.56 -7.83
N VAL A 50 7.74 -8.63 -7.02
CA VAL A 50 6.89 -8.83 -5.83
C VAL A 50 7.04 -7.72 -4.79
N ALA A 51 8.20 -7.08 -4.70
CA ALA A 51 8.42 -5.96 -3.80
C ALA A 51 7.80 -4.66 -4.36
N LEU A 52 7.71 -4.53 -5.69
CA LEU A 52 7.15 -3.35 -6.36
C LEU A 52 5.62 -3.38 -6.46
N ILE A 53 5.02 -4.57 -6.61
CA ILE A 53 3.57 -4.75 -6.81
C ILE A 53 2.73 -4.01 -5.75
N PRO A 54 2.99 -4.12 -4.43
CA PRO A 54 2.21 -3.41 -3.43
C PRO A 54 2.24 -1.89 -3.61
N HIS A 55 3.41 -1.33 -3.96
CA HIS A 55 3.56 0.10 -4.21
C HIS A 55 2.84 0.55 -5.48
N MET A 56 2.93 -0.24 -6.56
CA MET A 56 2.21 0.01 -7.80
C MET A 56 0.69 0.02 -7.59
N LEU A 57 0.16 -0.96 -6.84
CA LEU A 57 -1.26 -1.05 -6.52
C LEU A 57 -1.72 0.11 -5.64
N ALA A 58 -0.94 0.47 -4.62
CA ALA A 58 -1.23 1.62 -3.78
C ALA A 58 -1.29 2.92 -4.60
N ALA A 59 -0.31 3.14 -5.48
CA ALA A 59 -0.28 4.30 -6.37
C ALA A 59 -1.46 4.31 -7.36
N PHE A 60 -1.83 3.14 -7.90
CA PHE A 60 -2.98 3.00 -8.79
C PHE A 60 -4.29 3.42 -8.09
N ILE A 61 -4.59 2.83 -6.92
CA ILE A 61 -5.79 3.17 -6.13
C ILE A 61 -5.77 4.64 -5.72
N ALA A 62 -4.62 5.16 -5.30
CA ALA A 62 -4.47 6.56 -4.93
C ALA A 62 -4.64 7.52 -6.12
N ARG A 63 -4.45 7.09 -7.37
CA ARG A 63 -4.59 7.94 -8.56
C ARG A 63 -5.94 7.79 -9.26
N ASP A 64 -6.66 6.70 -9.04
CA ASP A 64 -7.95 6.45 -9.68
C ASP A 64 -9.03 7.42 -9.17
N ARG A 65 -9.29 8.47 -9.97
CA ARG A 65 -10.31 9.49 -9.69
C ARG A 65 -11.73 8.92 -9.76
N GLY A 66 -11.98 7.94 -10.64
CA GLY A 66 -13.29 7.31 -10.77
C GLY A 66 -13.63 6.52 -9.50
N PHE A 67 -12.68 5.72 -9.03
CA PHE A 67 -12.79 5.02 -7.76
C PHE A 67 -13.00 5.98 -6.58
N LYS A 68 -12.22 7.06 -6.50
CA LYS A 68 -12.39 8.09 -5.45
C LYS A 68 -13.77 8.76 -5.47
N ALA A 69 -14.28 9.09 -6.65
CA ALA A 69 -15.58 9.73 -6.79
C ALA A 69 -16.74 8.82 -6.32
N LEU A 70 -16.66 7.52 -6.62
CA LEU A 70 -17.67 6.54 -6.21
C LEU A 70 -17.57 6.18 -4.73
N SER A 71 -16.36 6.00 -4.20
CA SER A 71 -16.14 5.71 -2.78
C SER A 71 -16.58 6.87 -1.88
N ALA A 72 -16.31 8.12 -2.27
CA ALA A 72 -16.79 9.30 -1.53
C ALA A 72 -18.31 9.43 -1.52
N LYS A 73 -18.99 9.01 -2.61
CA LYS A 73 -20.47 8.96 -2.67
C LYS A 73 -21.05 7.84 -1.80
N ALA A 74 -20.39 6.70 -1.74
CA ALA A 74 -20.81 5.57 -0.89
C ALA A 74 -20.62 5.86 0.61
N ALA A 75 -19.62 6.67 0.98
CA ALA A 75 -19.35 7.04 2.37
C ALA A 75 -20.28 8.13 2.93
N LYS A 76 -21.07 8.81 2.09
CA LYS A 76 -22.12 9.69 2.58
C LYS A 76 -23.36 8.86 2.89
N PRO A 77 -23.76 8.71 4.17
CA PRO A 77 -25.06 8.12 4.47
C PRO A 77 -26.13 8.97 3.79
N LYS A 78 -27.07 8.31 3.11
CA LYS A 78 -28.29 8.99 2.65
C LYS A 78 -29.04 9.40 3.92
N THR A 79 -28.98 10.67 4.27
CA THR A 79 -29.97 11.27 5.16
C THR A 79 -31.25 11.38 4.33
N GLU A 80 -32.22 10.52 4.64
CA GLU A 80 -33.63 10.74 4.28
C GLU A 80 -34.19 11.93 5.07
#